data_AF-A0A4Y7PUE7-F1
#
_entry.id   AF-A0A4Y7PUE7-F1
#
_cell.length_a   1.000
_cell.length_b   1.000
_cell.length_c   1.000
_cell.angle_alpha   90.00
_cell.angle_beta   90.00
_cell.angle_gamma   90.00
#
_symmetry.space_group_name_H-M   'P 1'
#
loop_
_entity.id
_entity.type
_entity.pdbx_description
1 polymer ?
#
loop_
_entity_poly.entity_id
_entity_poly.type
_entity_poly.pdbx_seq_one_letter_code
_entity_poly.pdbx_strand_id
1 'polypeptide(L)'
;MSSNPQKTKEAVMQEVRAESTVPDADIPELESASADLTGAPSNVKEEPKTHMNHYLLNTSLSAEKPTGEWALKAIDKWKLQPPYDTAITEALWQEYYETRIKIKVPGGSYLYGEEIKQFDEEKIGKKNRKSPVYKALVLAREQMSVSIGNCTGLPGNIGLSEALEHGLYLLDFYGNDEGDGTPRTVIIDARIYSPLGTGRFIDLHYHCHFRTRMYSVESHSNLKYVCGEIGDASSDKSLADPQKNEGFDSGSVNVFDMHHVEKREYDKRFMITVPHLKLAEAHLFQSYGMISPLKMYKLLLTAATVSFRSEDNIDWAKRVGKRQYPRREDEDSESENEEPSDTDSNVPMPRRRRRGDPDDMDGDEDDEFGDEFYGGDDDDDDEGGGGRLGNPEAMVRLLASFLNAGQMPED
;
A
#
# COMPACT_ATOMS: atom_id res chain seq x y z
N MET A 1 -31.46 -7.37 -58.64
CA MET A 1 -31.75 -8.68 -58.02
C MET A 1 -30.64 -9.01 -57.03
N SER A 2 -30.88 -8.80 -55.74
CA SER A 2 -30.50 -9.69 -54.63
C SER A 2 -30.83 -8.95 -53.34
N SER A 3 -31.95 -9.34 -52.75
CA SER A 3 -32.56 -8.78 -51.55
C SER A 3 -31.96 -9.41 -50.30
N ASN A 4 -31.42 -8.58 -49.40
CA ASN A 4 -31.06 -9.00 -48.05
C ASN A 4 -32.30 -9.05 -47.16
N PRO A 5 -32.56 -10.16 -46.41
CA PRO A 5 -33.65 -10.20 -45.46
C PRO A 5 -33.21 -9.73 -44.08
N GLN A 6 -34.03 -8.85 -43.51
CA GLN A 6 -34.04 -8.47 -42.10
C GLN A 6 -34.31 -9.69 -41.21
N LYS A 7 -33.59 -9.81 -40.09
CA LYS A 7 -34.00 -10.64 -38.95
C LYS A 7 -34.08 -9.78 -37.71
N THR A 8 -35.32 -9.41 -37.38
CA THR A 8 -35.78 -8.96 -36.07
C THR A 8 -35.75 -10.15 -35.10
N LYS A 9 -35.25 -9.93 -33.89
CA LYS A 9 -35.55 -10.75 -32.71
C LYS A 9 -35.91 -9.80 -31.58
N GLU A 10 -37.21 -9.63 -31.39
CA GLU A 10 -37.80 -9.16 -30.14
C GLU A 10 -37.67 -10.29 -29.11
N ALA A 11 -37.09 -9.97 -27.95
CA ALA A 11 -37.14 -10.82 -26.78
C ALA A 11 -37.96 -10.09 -25.73
N VAL A 12 -39.16 -10.62 -25.49
CA VAL A 12 -40.10 -10.26 -24.44
C VAL A 12 -39.54 -10.78 -23.12
N MET A 13 -39.11 -9.87 -22.23
CA MET A 13 -38.93 -10.18 -20.80
C MET A 13 -40.23 -9.80 -20.08
N GLN A 14 -40.96 -10.81 -19.63
CA GLN A 14 -42.05 -10.66 -18.68
C GLN A 14 -41.46 -10.52 -17.28
N GLU A 15 -41.71 -9.37 -16.68
CA GLU A 15 -41.39 -9.01 -15.31
C GLU A 15 -42.53 -9.51 -14.40
N VAL A 16 -42.28 -10.57 -13.63
CA VAL A 16 -43.21 -11.07 -12.61
C VAL A 16 -42.79 -10.46 -11.27
N ARG A 17 -43.50 -9.39 -10.89
CA ARG A 17 -43.36 -8.73 -9.59
C ARG A 17 -44.35 -9.38 -8.61
N ALA A 18 -43.86 -10.17 -7.67
CA ALA A 18 -44.66 -10.69 -6.56
C ALA A 18 -44.70 -9.64 -5.45
N GLU A 19 -45.85 -9.01 -5.26
CA GLU A 19 -46.16 -8.15 -4.13
C GLU A 19 -46.37 -9.04 -2.89
N SER A 20 -45.50 -8.88 -1.88
CA SER A 20 -45.66 -9.47 -0.57
C SER A 20 -46.35 -8.46 0.35
N THR A 21 -47.62 -8.73 0.64
CA THR A 21 -48.46 -7.98 1.59
C THR A 21 -48.17 -8.52 2.99
N VAL A 22 -47.61 -7.69 3.88
CA VAL A 22 -47.49 -7.99 5.31
C VAL A 22 -48.66 -7.30 6.02
N PRO A 23 -49.44 -8.00 6.87
CA PRO A 23 -50.52 -7.38 7.61
C PRO A 23 -50.01 -6.61 8.83
N ASP A 24 -50.60 -5.42 9.00
CA ASP A 24 -50.52 -4.56 10.18
C ASP A 24 -50.85 -5.35 11.45
N ALA A 25 -49.95 -5.29 12.44
CA ALA A 25 -50.17 -5.78 13.78
C ALA A 25 -50.19 -4.59 14.74
N ASP A 26 -51.28 -4.54 15.51
CA ASP A 26 -51.67 -3.54 16.49
C ASP A 26 -50.57 -3.20 17.50
N ILE A 27 -50.29 -1.90 17.64
CA ILE A 27 -49.53 -1.33 18.76
C ILE A 27 -50.52 -0.70 19.74
N PRO A 28 -50.59 -1.14 21.01
CA PRO A 28 -51.49 -0.54 21.98
C PRO A 28 -50.97 0.83 22.47
N GLU A 29 -51.89 1.79 22.55
CA GLU A 29 -51.75 3.05 23.25
C GLU A 29 -51.37 2.83 24.73
N LEU A 30 -50.34 3.55 25.18
CA LEU A 30 -50.03 3.71 26.59
C LEU A 30 -49.96 5.20 26.90
N GLU A 31 -51.02 5.68 27.53
CA GLU A 31 -51.14 7.02 28.09
C GLU A 31 -50.25 7.21 29.34
N SER A 32 -49.87 8.47 29.52
CA SER A 32 -49.65 9.18 30.79
C SER A 32 -48.24 9.19 31.42
N ALA A 33 -47.61 10.36 31.21
CA ALA A 33 -47.18 11.31 32.23
C ALA A 33 -46.29 10.84 33.40
N SER A 34 -45.07 11.38 33.45
CA SER A 34 -44.68 12.27 34.55
C SER A 34 -43.42 13.04 34.17
N ALA A 35 -43.46 14.34 34.42
CA ALA A 35 -42.36 15.26 34.27
C ALA A 35 -41.48 15.19 35.52
N ASP A 36 -40.18 15.00 35.35
CA ASP A 36 -39.20 15.44 36.32
C ASP A 36 -37.99 16.02 35.59
N LEU A 37 -37.91 17.35 35.68
CA LEU A 37 -36.89 18.21 35.08
C LEU A 37 -35.81 18.50 36.13
N THR A 38 -34.76 17.68 36.19
CA THR A 38 -33.44 18.12 36.69
C THR A 38 -32.39 17.06 36.32
N GLY A 39 -31.63 17.29 35.25
CA GLY A 39 -30.49 16.42 34.90
C GLY A 39 -29.68 17.02 33.77
N ALA A 40 -28.45 17.46 34.08
CA ALA A 40 -27.50 18.06 33.15
C ALA A 40 -27.20 17.12 31.96
N PRO A 41 -27.01 17.64 30.73
CA PRO A 41 -26.64 16.80 29.60
C PRO A 41 -25.17 16.37 29.70
N SER A 42 -24.93 15.18 30.24
CA SER A 42 -23.67 14.47 30.05
C SER A 42 -23.63 13.94 28.62
N ASN A 43 -22.97 14.70 27.74
CA ASN A 43 -22.68 14.31 26.37
C ASN A 43 -21.58 13.23 26.38
N VAL A 44 -21.92 12.03 26.85
CA VAL A 44 -21.08 10.84 26.72
C VAL A 44 -21.29 10.35 25.30
N LYS A 45 -20.35 10.75 24.44
CA LYS A 45 -20.19 10.23 23.09
C LYS A 45 -19.91 8.74 23.24
N GLU A 46 -20.94 7.90 23.10
CA GLU A 46 -20.78 6.45 23.09
C GLU A 46 -19.78 6.10 22.00
N GLU A 47 -18.61 5.58 22.40
CA GLU A 47 -17.66 5.01 21.46
C GLU A 47 -18.39 3.89 20.68
N PRO A 48 -18.29 3.87 19.34
CA PRO A 48 -18.91 2.81 18.56
C PRO A 48 -18.35 1.49 19.06
N LYS A 49 -19.23 0.63 19.58
CA LYS A 49 -18.92 -0.74 19.96
C LYS A 49 -18.40 -1.42 18.71
N THR A 50 -17.09 -1.41 18.52
CA THR A 50 -16.41 -2.30 17.59
C THR A 50 -16.76 -3.69 18.04
N HIS A 51 -17.72 -4.28 17.34
CA HIS A 51 -17.96 -5.71 17.34
C HIS A 51 -16.63 -6.34 16.91
N MET A 52 -15.72 -6.55 17.87
CA MET A 52 -14.59 -7.44 17.68
C MET A 52 -15.23 -8.80 17.52
N ASN A 53 -15.53 -9.12 16.25
CA ASN A 53 -15.92 -10.44 15.84
C ASN A 53 -14.92 -11.39 16.49
N HIS A 54 -15.44 -12.27 17.33
CA HIS A 54 -14.74 -13.46 17.76
C HIS A 54 -14.13 -14.06 16.50
N TYR A 55 -12.83 -13.89 16.29
CA TYR A 55 -12.06 -14.65 15.31
C TYR A 55 -12.19 -16.09 15.76
N LEU A 56 -13.21 -16.73 15.21
CA LEU A 56 -13.57 -18.10 15.49
C LEU A 56 -12.29 -18.91 15.34
N LEU A 57 -11.91 -19.58 16.44
CA LEU A 57 -10.99 -20.70 16.42
C LEU A 57 -11.50 -21.63 15.32
N ASN A 58 -10.90 -21.55 14.14
CA ASN A 58 -11.36 -22.30 12.99
C ASN A 58 -10.99 -23.76 13.30
N THR A 59 -11.96 -24.54 13.75
CA THR A 59 -11.79 -25.96 14.13
C THR A 59 -11.33 -26.85 12.97
N SER A 60 -11.24 -26.28 11.76
CA SER A 60 -10.78 -26.92 10.53
C SER A 60 -9.27 -26.83 10.28
N LEU A 61 -8.48 -26.23 11.16
CA LEU A 61 -7.03 -26.16 10.97
C LEU A 61 -6.34 -27.49 11.33
N SER A 62 -5.52 -28.02 10.41
CA SER A 62 -4.77 -29.27 10.59
C SER A 62 -3.28 -29.10 10.24
N ALA A 63 -2.42 -29.86 10.92
CA ALA A 63 -1.01 -29.98 10.52
C ALA A 63 -0.80 -30.95 9.35
N GLU A 64 -1.76 -31.84 9.09
CA GLU A 64 -1.69 -32.82 8.01
C GLU A 64 -1.97 -32.14 6.67
N LYS A 65 -1.14 -32.47 5.67
CA LYS A 65 -1.33 -31.96 4.31
C LYS A 65 -2.66 -32.49 3.74
N PRO A 66 -3.45 -31.64 3.05
CA PRO A 66 -4.63 -32.10 2.32
C PRO A 66 -4.23 -33.12 1.24
N THR A 67 -5.11 -34.09 0.97
CA THR A 67 -4.85 -35.18 0.02
C THR A 67 -5.24 -34.87 -1.42
N GLY A 68 -5.87 -33.71 -1.66
CA GLY A 68 -6.31 -33.27 -2.98
C GLY A 68 -5.15 -32.94 -3.93
N GLU A 69 -5.34 -33.20 -5.22
CA GLU A 69 -4.31 -32.98 -6.26
C GLU A 69 -3.93 -31.50 -6.37
N TRP A 70 -4.91 -30.61 -6.44
CA TRP A 70 -4.73 -29.16 -6.55
C TRP A 70 -4.17 -28.56 -5.27
N ALA A 71 -4.65 -29.02 -4.11
CA ALA A 71 -4.10 -28.61 -2.84
C ALA A 71 -2.61 -28.95 -2.76
N LEU A 72 -2.22 -30.18 -3.12
CA LEU A 72 -0.82 -30.61 -3.15
C LEU A 72 0.01 -29.82 -4.17
N LYS A 73 -0.52 -29.56 -5.38
CA LYS A 73 0.15 -28.72 -6.39
C LYS A 73 0.38 -27.30 -5.87
N ALA A 74 -0.60 -26.71 -5.20
CA ALA A 74 -0.49 -25.37 -4.63
C ALA A 74 0.55 -25.33 -3.50
N ILE A 75 0.50 -26.30 -2.59
CA ILE A 75 1.45 -26.42 -1.47
C ILE A 75 2.87 -26.56 -1.98
N ASP A 76 3.12 -27.43 -2.97
CA ASP A 76 4.48 -27.63 -3.48
C ASP A 76 4.98 -26.41 -4.27
N LYS A 77 4.13 -25.78 -5.08
CA LYS A 77 4.49 -24.63 -5.90
C LYS A 77 4.85 -23.40 -5.07
N TRP A 78 4.07 -23.11 -4.03
CA TRP A 78 4.24 -21.91 -3.19
C TRP A 78 4.80 -22.20 -1.80
N LYS A 79 5.28 -23.44 -1.58
CA LYS A 79 5.91 -23.90 -0.33
C LYS A 79 5.05 -23.63 0.91
N LEU A 80 3.73 -23.76 0.77
CA LEU A 80 2.78 -23.42 1.84
C LEU A 80 2.99 -24.29 3.09
N GLN A 81 2.99 -23.63 4.23
CA GLN A 81 3.26 -24.25 5.53
C GLN A 81 1.97 -24.60 6.29
N PRO A 82 2.01 -25.56 7.24
CA PRO A 82 0.89 -25.79 8.14
C PRO A 82 0.70 -24.61 9.12
N PRO A 83 -0.53 -24.38 9.63
CA PRO A 83 -1.71 -25.22 9.44
C PRO A 83 -2.36 -25.07 8.07
N TYR A 84 -2.96 -26.17 7.60
CA TYR A 84 -3.80 -26.24 6.42
C TYR A 84 -5.27 -26.16 6.85
N ASP A 85 -6.07 -25.33 6.17
CA ASP A 85 -7.50 -25.26 6.41
C ASP A 85 -8.22 -26.39 5.66
N THR A 86 -8.69 -27.38 6.41
CA THR A 86 -9.41 -28.55 5.89
C THR A 86 -10.82 -28.24 5.38
N ALA A 87 -11.35 -27.04 5.67
CA ALA A 87 -12.63 -26.62 5.10
C ALA A 87 -12.51 -26.20 3.63
N ILE A 88 -11.30 -25.92 3.15
CA ILE A 88 -11.07 -25.55 1.75
C ILE A 88 -11.24 -26.78 0.87
N THR A 89 -12.29 -26.74 0.05
CA THR A 89 -12.59 -27.81 -0.91
C THR A 89 -11.55 -27.85 -2.02
N GLU A 90 -11.42 -29.00 -2.67
CA GLU A 90 -10.51 -29.17 -3.80
C GLU A 90 -10.82 -28.23 -4.98
N ALA A 91 -12.09 -27.89 -5.19
CA ALA A 91 -12.48 -26.92 -6.22
C ALA A 91 -11.95 -25.51 -5.90
N LEU A 92 -11.97 -25.09 -4.63
CA LEU A 92 -11.40 -23.82 -4.20
C LEU A 92 -9.87 -23.83 -4.32
N TRP A 93 -9.20 -24.96 -4.03
CA TRP A 93 -7.77 -25.10 -4.27
C TRP A 93 -7.41 -25.01 -5.76
N GLN A 94 -8.24 -25.56 -6.65
CA GLN A 94 -8.07 -25.40 -8.08
C GLN A 94 -8.19 -23.92 -8.49
N GLU A 95 -9.25 -23.24 -8.04
CA GLU A 95 -9.46 -21.81 -8.31
C GLU A 95 -8.31 -20.94 -7.80
N TYR A 96 -7.84 -21.19 -6.59
CA TYR A 96 -6.66 -20.55 -6.01
C TYR A 96 -5.43 -20.73 -6.88
N TYR A 97 -5.18 -21.98 -7.29
CA TYR A 97 -4.01 -22.31 -8.10
C TYR A 97 -4.05 -21.60 -9.45
N GLU A 98 -5.18 -21.67 -10.14
CA GLU A 98 -5.37 -21.03 -11.44
C GLU A 98 -5.31 -19.51 -11.35
N THR A 99 -5.90 -18.92 -10.32
CA THR A 99 -5.92 -17.46 -10.13
C THR A 99 -4.50 -16.94 -9.92
N ARG A 100 -3.71 -17.56 -9.04
CA ARG A 100 -2.33 -17.12 -8.77
C ARG A 100 -1.40 -17.26 -9.97
N ILE A 101 -1.61 -18.25 -10.83
CA ILE A 101 -0.82 -18.42 -12.07
C ILE A 101 -1.20 -17.40 -13.15
N LYS A 102 -2.46 -16.93 -13.15
CA LYS A 102 -2.91 -15.90 -14.09
C LYS A 102 -2.38 -14.51 -13.74
N ILE A 103 -1.92 -14.28 -12.49
CA ILE A 103 -1.31 -13.02 -12.09
C ILE A 103 -0.01 -12.81 -12.87
N LYS A 104 0.07 -11.71 -13.61
CA LYS A 104 1.25 -11.30 -14.36
C LYS A 104 1.90 -10.11 -13.68
N VAL A 105 3.22 -10.01 -13.77
CA VAL A 105 3.94 -8.85 -13.26
C VAL A 105 3.61 -7.64 -14.14
N PRO A 106 3.15 -6.51 -13.56
CA PRO A 106 2.90 -5.29 -14.32
C PRO A 106 4.19 -4.73 -14.88
N GLY A 107 4.13 -4.18 -16.09
CA GLY A 107 5.32 -3.66 -16.76
C GLY A 107 5.69 -2.22 -16.38
N GLY A 108 4.80 -1.48 -15.72
CA GLY A 108 5.03 -0.08 -15.32
C GLY A 108 5.12 0.88 -16.51
N SER A 109 4.37 0.60 -17.58
CA SER A 109 4.55 1.20 -18.90
C SER A 109 4.53 2.73 -18.94
N TYR A 110 3.84 3.38 -18.00
CA TYR A 110 3.79 4.85 -17.94
C TYR A 110 5.07 5.48 -17.38
N LEU A 111 5.78 4.79 -16.48
CA LEU A 111 7.04 5.27 -15.90
C LEU A 111 8.27 4.83 -16.69
N TYR A 112 8.21 3.65 -17.31
CA TYR A 112 9.37 3.00 -17.90
C TYR A 112 9.25 2.76 -19.41
N GLY A 113 8.25 3.38 -20.04
CA GLY A 113 7.97 3.29 -21.48
C GLY A 113 7.04 2.11 -21.83
N GLU A 114 6.33 2.24 -22.95
CA GLU A 114 5.30 1.28 -23.41
C GLU A 114 5.82 -0.13 -23.75
N GLU A 115 7.14 -0.33 -23.72
CA GLU A 115 7.77 -1.58 -24.16
C GLU A 115 7.42 -2.79 -23.28
N ILE A 116 7.06 -2.58 -22.02
CA ILE A 116 6.68 -3.64 -21.08
C ILE A 116 5.25 -3.39 -20.61
N LYS A 117 4.29 -4.15 -21.14
CA LYS A 117 2.88 -4.07 -20.69
C LYS A 117 2.69 -4.91 -19.43
N GLN A 118 2.88 -6.22 -19.54
CA GLN A 118 2.84 -7.20 -18.45
C GLN A 118 3.61 -8.45 -18.90
N PHE A 119 4.16 -9.23 -17.96
CA PHE A 119 4.83 -10.48 -18.30
C PHE A 119 4.61 -11.58 -17.26
N ASP A 120 4.70 -12.82 -17.74
CA ASP A 120 4.69 -14.03 -16.92
C ASP A 120 6.05 -14.18 -16.24
N GLU A 121 6.05 -14.26 -14.90
CA GLU A 121 7.26 -14.37 -14.10
C GLU A 121 8.01 -15.68 -14.39
N GLU A 122 7.31 -16.78 -14.66
CA GLU A 122 7.93 -18.09 -14.94
C GLU A 122 8.67 -18.09 -16.28
N LYS A 123 8.29 -17.18 -17.19
CA LYS A 123 8.85 -17.05 -18.54
C LYS A 123 9.64 -15.77 -18.70
N ILE A 124 10.19 -15.25 -17.59
CA ILE A 124 10.86 -13.96 -17.59
C ILE A 124 12.12 -13.96 -18.45
N GLY A 125 12.07 -13.19 -19.55
CA GLY A 125 13.22 -12.97 -20.41
C GLY A 125 14.28 -12.05 -19.77
N LYS A 126 15.51 -12.08 -20.31
CA LYS A 126 16.62 -11.23 -19.83
C LYS A 126 16.28 -9.73 -19.79
N LYS A 127 15.44 -9.23 -20.70
CA LYS A 127 14.98 -7.83 -20.72
C LYS A 127 14.07 -7.52 -19.52
N ASN A 128 13.09 -8.38 -19.25
CA ASN A 128 12.11 -8.18 -18.18
C ASN A 128 12.74 -8.26 -16.79
N ARG A 129 13.81 -9.04 -16.60
CA ARG A 129 14.59 -9.05 -15.35
C ARG A 129 15.21 -7.69 -15.00
N LYS A 130 15.41 -6.82 -16.01
CA LYS A 130 15.91 -5.47 -15.79
C LYS A 130 14.80 -4.46 -15.49
N SER A 131 13.53 -4.86 -15.60
CA SER A 131 12.38 -4.00 -15.27
C SER A 131 12.50 -3.52 -13.82
N PRO A 132 12.42 -2.21 -13.57
CA PRO A 132 12.41 -1.66 -12.21
C PRO A 132 11.28 -2.24 -11.36
N VAL A 133 10.11 -2.48 -11.96
CA VAL A 133 8.95 -3.09 -11.27
C VAL A 133 9.26 -4.51 -10.82
N TYR A 134 9.93 -5.30 -11.66
CA TYR A 134 10.35 -6.65 -11.28
C TYR A 134 11.36 -6.62 -10.13
N LYS A 135 12.33 -5.70 -10.18
CA LYS A 135 13.30 -5.51 -9.11
C LYS A 135 12.62 -5.09 -7.80
N ALA A 136 11.64 -4.20 -7.86
CA ALA A 136 10.84 -3.79 -6.70
C ALA A 136 10.16 -5.01 -6.04
N LEU A 137 9.52 -5.85 -6.86
CA LEU A 137 8.87 -7.08 -6.39
C LEU A 137 9.86 -8.04 -5.71
N VAL A 138 11.01 -8.30 -6.34
CA VAL A 138 12.03 -9.21 -5.80
C VAL A 138 12.60 -8.67 -4.48
N LEU A 139 12.93 -7.37 -4.42
CA LEU A 139 13.43 -6.73 -3.20
C LEU A 139 12.38 -6.76 -2.07
N ALA A 140 11.11 -6.51 -2.38
CA ALA A 140 10.04 -6.58 -1.39
C ALA A 140 9.88 -8.01 -0.84
N ARG A 141 9.94 -9.03 -1.69
CA ARG A 141 9.90 -10.44 -1.29
C ARG A 141 11.06 -10.80 -0.37
N GLU A 142 12.28 -10.42 -0.73
CA GLU A 142 13.47 -10.64 0.08
C GLU A 142 13.35 -9.96 1.45
N GLN A 143 12.98 -8.68 1.48
CA GLN A 143 12.82 -7.94 2.73
C GLN A 143 11.70 -8.51 3.62
N MET A 144 10.57 -8.93 3.03
CA MET A 144 9.49 -9.59 3.78
C MET A 144 9.95 -10.93 4.37
N SER A 145 10.66 -11.72 3.57
CA SER A 145 11.22 -13.01 3.96
C SER A 145 12.21 -12.87 5.12
N VAL A 146 13.15 -11.91 5.02
CA VAL A 146 14.11 -11.60 6.09
C VAL A 146 13.39 -11.13 7.35
N SER A 147 12.44 -10.19 7.22
CA SER A 147 11.75 -9.65 8.37
C SER A 147 11.01 -10.77 9.11
N ILE A 148 10.19 -11.57 8.43
CA ILE A 148 9.43 -12.65 9.10
C ILE A 148 10.30 -13.84 9.52
N GLY A 149 11.41 -14.12 8.81
CA GLY A 149 12.29 -15.24 9.11
C GLY A 149 12.87 -15.23 10.53
N ASN A 150 12.99 -14.04 11.13
CA ASN A 150 13.48 -13.87 12.51
C ASN A 150 12.40 -14.04 13.59
N CYS A 151 11.13 -14.18 13.23
CA CYS A 151 10.04 -14.35 14.20
C CYS A 151 10.00 -15.79 14.72
N THR A 152 10.41 -16.01 15.96
CA THR A 152 10.29 -17.33 16.59
C THR A 152 8.84 -17.63 16.99
N GLY A 153 8.42 -18.89 16.84
CA GLY A 153 7.11 -19.36 17.33
C GLY A 153 5.92 -19.18 16.39
N LEU A 154 6.12 -18.71 15.15
CA LEU A 154 5.07 -18.77 14.15
C LEU A 154 4.77 -20.23 13.76
N PRO A 155 3.53 -20.56 13.38
CA PRO A 155 3.24 -21.87 12.81
C PRO A 155 4.03 -22.05 11.52
N GLY A 156 4.67 -23.21 11.35
CA GLY A 156 5.42 -23.51 10.12
C GLY A 156 6.79 -22.82 10.00
N ASN A 157 7.44 -22.48 11.12
CA ASN A 157 8.72 -21.72 11.14
C ASN A 157 9.80 -22.21 10.16
N ILE A 158 9.88 -23.52 9.88
CA ILE A 158 10.86 -24.09 8.94
C ILE A 158 10.28 -23.99 7.52
N GLY A 159 10.43 -22.82 6.89
CA GLY A 159 9.99 -22.57 5.50
C GLY A 159 8.94 -21.46 5.33
N LEU A 160 8.55 -20.79 6.42
CA LEU A 160 7.61 -19.66 6.36
C LEU A 160 8.14 -18.49 5.52
N SER A 161 9.43 -18.20 5.65
CA SER A 161 10.12 -17.15 4.90
C SER A 161 10.14 -17.43 3.39
N GLU A 162 10.47 -18.68 3.01
CA GLU A 162 10.42 -19.16 1.61
C GLU A 162 8.99 -19.11 1.05
N ALA A 163 7.99 -19.54 1.83
CA ALA A 163 6.59 -19.45 1.43
C ALA A 163 6.13 -17.99 1.20
N LEU A 164 6.59 -17.07 2.04
CA LEU A 164 6.28 -15.65 1.95
C LEU A 164 6.96 -14.98 0.74
N GLU A 165 8.17 -15.41 0.39
CA GLU A 165 8.87 -14.98 -0.83
C GLU A 165 8.04 -15.31 -2.07
N HIS A 166 7.37 -16.46 -2.09
CA HIS A 166 6.43 -16.85 -3.15
C HIS A 166 5.00 -16.32 -2.94
N GLY A 167 4.77 -15.57 -1.85
CA GLY A 167 3.47 -15.10 -1.39
C GLY A 167 3.04 -13.75 -1.98
N LEU A 168 4.00 -12.91 -2.37
CA LEU A 168 3.76 -11.54 -2.82
C LEU A 168 3.59 -11.42 -4.34
N TYR A 169 2.58 -10.65 -4.76
CA TYR A 169 2.31 -10.31 -6.14
C TYR A 169 2.03 -8.81 -6.28
N LEU A 170 2.46 -8.22 -7.40
CA LEU A 170 1.97 -6.91 -7.84
C LEU A 170 0.84 -7.14 -8.84
N LEU A 171 -0.33 -6.57 -8.57
CA LEU A 171 -1.51 -6.64 -9.44
C LEU A 171 -1.53 -5.47 -10.42
N ASP A 172 -1.10 -4.29 -9.95
CA ASP A 172 -1.01 -3.07 -10.75
C ASP A 172 0.19 -2.25 -10.28
N PHE A 173 0.79 -1.52 -11.23
CA PHE A 173 1.90 -0.62 -10.95
C PHE A 173 1.86 0.52 -11.95
N TYR A 174 1.35 1.64 -11.49
CA TYR A 174 1.22 2.87 -12.25
C TYR A 174 2.09 3.96 -11.63
N GLY A 175 2.65 4.79 -12.47
CA GLY A 175 3.05 6.11 -12.03
C GLY A 175 3.30 7.07 -13.18
N ASN A 176 3.52 8.33 -12.81
CA ASN A 176 3.95 9.38 -13.71
C ASN A 176 4.96 10.29 -13.00
N ASP A 177 5.72 11.07 -13.78
CA ASP A 177 6.68 12.05 -13.27
C ASP A 177 6.26 13.49 -13.64
N GLU A 178 6.92 14.49 -13.03
CA GLU A 178 6.79 15.91 -13.41
C GLU A 178 7.66 16.28 -14.64
N GLY A 179 8.24 15.30 -15.35
CA GLY A 179 9.17 15.50 -16.46
C GLY A 179 10.63 15.72 -16.06
N ASP A 180 10.92 15.92 -14.78
CA ASP A 180 12.27 16.02 -14.19
C ASP A 180 12.77 14.69 -13.57
N GLY A 181 11.94 13.64 -13.68
CA GLY A 181 12.18 12.32 -13.10
C GLY A 181 11.65 12.14 -11.67
N THR A 182 11.14 13.21 -11.04
CA THR A 182 10.48 13.17 -9.74
C THR A 182 9.12 12.51 -9.87
N PRO A 183 8.80 11.45 -9.09
CA PRO A 183 7.51 10.78 -9.18
C PRO A 183 6.38 11.73 -8.75
N ARG A 184 5.47 12.04 -9.67
CA ARG A 184 4.30 12.85 -9.40
C ARG A 184 3.20 12.02 -8.76
N THR A 185 2.89 10.86 -9.35
CA THR A 185 1.86 9.94 -8.85
C THR A 185 2.41 8.53 -8.94
N VAL A 186 2.18 7.76 -7.90
CA VAL A 186 2.50 6.34 -7.85
C VAL A 186 1.29 5.62 -7.28
N ILE A 187 0.78 4.64 -8.01
CA ILE A 187 -0.32 3.76 -7.59
C ILE A 187 0.18 2.32 -7.70
N ILE A 188 0.10 1.58 -6.60
CA ILE A 188 0.58 0.21 -6.53
C ILE A 188 -0.51 -0.63 -5.87
N ASP A 189 -0.96 -1.64 -6.62
CA ASP A 189 -1.82 -2.68 -6.08
C ASP A 189 -0.96 -3.92 -5.85
N ALA A 190 -0.98 -4.44 -4.63
CA ALA A 190 -0.24 -5.63 -4.27
C ALA A 190 -1.14 -6.63 -3.54
N ARG A 191 -0.83 -7.92 -3.67
CA ARG A 191 -1.48 -8.99 -2.92
C ARG A 191 -0.43 -9.83 -2.21
N ILE A 192 -0.58 -9.97 -0.90
CA ILE A 192 0.17 -10.93 -0.10
C ILE A 192 -0.76 -12.07 0.24
N TYR A 193 -0.44 -13.28 -0.20
CA TYR A 193 -1.14 -14.46 0.31
C TYR A 193 -0.49 -14.93 1.61
N SER A 194 -1.32 -15.51 2.47
CA SER A 194 -0.88 -16.24 3.65
C SER A 194 0.21 -17.27 3.25
N PRO A 195 1.36 -17.30 3.93
CA PRO A 195 2.35 -18.35 3.73
C PRO A 195 1.86 -19.71 4.26
N LEU A 196 0.70 -19.73 4.92
CA LEU A 196 0.05 -20.93 5.42
C LEU A 196 -0.97 -21.49 4.42
N GLY A 197 -1.32 -22.76 4.58
CA GLY A 197 -2.35 -23.44 3.79
C GLY A 197 -3.79 -23.01 4.07
N THR A 198 -4.04 -21.72 4.34
CA THR A 198 -5.34 -21.20 4.80
C THR A 198 -6.14 -20.49 3.71
N GLY A 199 -5.60 -20.36 2.50
CA GLY A 199 -6.28 -19.70 1.37
C GLY A 199 -6.57 -18.20 1.58
N ARG A 200 -5.99 -17.58 2.61
CA ARG A 200 -6.21 -16.16 2.95
C ARG A 200 -5.22 -15.26 2.22
N PHE A 201 -5.62 -14.03 1.96
CA PHE A 201 -4.72 -13.00 1.45
C PHE A 201 -5.06 -11.62 2.00
N ILE A 202 -4.11 -10.70 1.83
CA ILE A 202 -4.30 -9.26 2.05
C ILE A 202 -4.02 -8.56 0.73
N ASP A 203 -5.01 -7.80 0.27
CA ASP A 203 -4.85 -6.83 -0.81
C ASP A 203 -4.45 -5.48 -0.26
N LEU A 204 -3.52 -4.84 -0.94
CA LEU A 204 -2.95 -3.55 -0.63
C LEU A 204 -3.19 -2.60 -1.79
N HIS A 205 -3.49 -1.36 -1.46
CA HIS A 205 -3.60 -0.26 -2.42
C HIS A 205 -2.83 0.93 -1.88
N TYR A 206 -1.68 1.20 -2.49
CA TYR A 206 -0.86 2.38 -2.22
C TYR A 206 -1.15 3.43 -3.28
N HIS A 207 -1.44 4.66 -2.85
CA HIS A 207 -1.58 5.79 -3.76
C HIS A 207 -0.87 7.01 -3.15
N CYS A 208 0.22 7.40 -3.81
CA CYS A 208 0.97 8.60 -3.51
C CYS A 208 0.83 9.61 -4.65
N HIS A 209 0.60 10.86 -4.29
CA HIS A 209 0.60 11.99 -5.20
C HIS A 209 1.35 13.16 -4.57
N PHE A 210 2.21 13.78 -5.35
CA PHE A 210 2.91 14.99 -5.00
C PHE A 210 3.07 15.85 -6.24
N ARG A 211 2.50 17.04 -6.21
CA ARG A 211 2.63 18.04 -7.26
C ARG A 211 2.79 19.42 -6.65
N THR A 212 3.87 20.08 -7.03
CA THR A 212 4.05 21.50 -6.74
C THR A 212 3.40 22.33 -7.84
N ARG A 213 2.49 23.23 -7.47
CA ARG A 213 1.90 24.25 -8.34
C ARG A 213 2.48 25.61 -7.99
N MET A 214 2.24 26.60 -8.85
CA MET A 214 2.76 27.97 -8.67
C MET A 214 2.41 28.59 -7.30
N TYR A 215 1.25 28.26 -6.75
CA TYR A 215 0.76 28.84 -5.49
C TYR A 215 0.29 27.80 -4.47
N SER A 216 0.43 26.51 -4.78
CA SER A 216 -0.13 25.45 -3.94
C SER A 216 0.65 24.15 -4.07
N VAL A 217 0.49 23.27 -3.10
CA VAL A 217 1.04 21.91 -3.15
C VAL A 217 -0.13 20.95 -3.07
N GLU A 218 -0.25 20.08 -4.06
CA GLU A 218 -1.18 18.96 -4.03
C GLU A 218 -0.40 17.75 -3.55
N SER A 219 -0.65 17.31 -2.32
CA SER A 219 -0.04 16.09 -1.84
C SER A 219 -1.01 15.24 -1.05
N HIS A 220 -1.03 13.96 -1.39
CA HIS A 220 -1.63 12.93 -0.58
C HIS A 220 -0.81 11.65 -0.68
N SER A 221 -0.83 10.86 0.38
CA SER A 221 -0.22 9.54 0.39
C SER A 221 -1.02 8.65 1.31
N ASN A 222 -1.58 7.58 0.78
CA ASN A 222 -2.31 6.61 1.58
C ASN A 222 -1.95 5.19 1.19
N LEU A 223 -2.00 4.32 2.18
CA LEU A 223 -1.94 2.88 2.00
C LEU A 223 -3.15 2.28 2.68
N LYS A 224 -3.91 1.48 1.94
CA LYS A 224 -5.05 0.73 2.44
C LYS A 224 -4.78 -0.76 2.32
N TYR A 225 -5.43 -1.54 3.18
CA TYR A 225 -5.50 -2.98 3.02
C TYR A 225 -6.91 -3.53 3.21
N VAL A 226 -7.17 -4.68 2.58
CA VAL A 226 -8.39 -5.48 2.74
C VAL A 226 -7.99 -6.94 2.92
N CYS A 227 -8.58 -7.60 3.91
CA CYS A 227 -8.43 -9.03 4.13
C CYS A 227 -9.42 -9.78 3.23
N GLY A 228 -8.93 -10.70 2.40
CA GLY A 228 -9.74 -11.54 1.52
C GLY A 228 -9.54 -13.04 1.77
N GLU A 229 -10.47 -13.83 1.26
CA GLU A 229 -10.45 -15.29 1.30
C GLU A 229 -10.33 -15.89 -0.11
N ILE A 230 -10.03 -17.18 -0.20
CA ILE A 230 -9.67 -17.90 -1.43
C ILE A 230 -10.61 -17.66 -2.62
N GLY A 231 -11.91 -17.46 -2.38
CA GLY A 231 -12.92 -17.20 -3.41
C GLY A 231 -13.09 -15.73 -3.82
N ASP A 232 -12.52 -14.79 -3.06
CA ASP A 232 -12.59 -13.36 -3.37
C ASP A 232 -11.45 -12.92 -4.30
N ALA A 233 -10.47 -13.80 -4.51
CA ALA A 233 -9.23 -13.46 -5.20
C ALA A 233 -9.48 -13.25 -6.70
N SER A 234 -9.12 -12.08 -7.22
CA SER A 234 -9.10 -11.79 -8.66
C SER A 234 -7.68 -11.70 -9.20
N SER A 235 -7.41 -12.14 -10.43
CA SER A 235 -6.07 -12.10 -11.02
C SER A 235 -5.55 -10.70 -11.34
N ASP A 236 -6.43 -9.71 -11.47
CA ASP A 236 -6.13 -8.37 -11.98
C ASP A 236 -6.76 -7.22 -11.18
N LYS A 237 -7.52 -7.53 -10.12
CA LYS A 237 -8.19 -6.53 -9.27
C LYS A 237 -7.78 -6.68 -7.82
N SER A 238 -7.42 -5.55 -7.22
CA SER A 238 -7.22 -5.39 -5.78
C SER A 238 -8.56 -5.06 -5.13
N LEU A 239 -8.90 -5.75 -4.04
CA LEU A 239 -10.05 -5.44 -3.19
C LEU A 239 -9.86 -4.12 -2.41
N ALA A 240 -8.62 -3.68 -2.24
CA ALA A 240 -8.28 -2.44 -1.53
C ALA A 240 -8.36 -1.19 -2.41
N ASP A 241 -8.46 -1.34 -3.74
CA ASP A 241 -8.60 -0.21 -4.67
C ASP A 241 -10.04 0.35 -4.62
N PRO A 242 -10.25 1.59 -4.16
CA PRO A 242 -11.58 2.17 -4.05
C PRO A 242 -12.26 2.43 -5.40
N GLN A 243 -11.49 2.65 -6.47
CA GLN A 243 -12.04 2.91 -7.81
C GLN A 243 -12.52 1.63 -8.48
N LYS A 244 -11.77 0.53 -8.30
CA LYS A 244 -12.13 -0.78 -8.86
C LYS A 244 -13.29 -1.45 -8.12
N ASN A 245 -13.60 -1.01 -6.90
CA ASN A 245 -14.63 -1.58 -6.03
C ASN A 245 -15.77 -0.59 -5.68
N GLU A 246 -16.04 0.39 -6.56
CA GLU A 246 -17.16 1.30 -6.37
C GLU A 246 -18.48 0.53 -6.15
N GLY A 247 -19.18 0.86 -5.06
CA GLY A 247 -20.45 0.22 -4.69
C GLY A 247 -20.35 -0.96 -3.73
N PHE A 248 -19.14 -1.40 -3.37
CA PHE A 248 -18.91 -2.39 -2.32
C PHE A 248 -18.25 -1.73 -1.11
N ASP A 249 -18.83 -1.93 0.08
CA ASP A 249 -18.15 -1.59 1.32
C ASP A 249 -17.06 -2.62 1.55
N SER A 250 -15.88 -2.38 0.98
CA SER A 250 -14.76 -3.33 0.97
C SER A 250 -14.14 -3.56 2.35
N GLY A 251 -14.67 -2.91 3.40
CA GLY A 251 -14.11 -3.01 4.75
C GLY A 251 -12.65 -2.54 4.82
N SER A 252 -12.22 -1.69 3.89
CA SER A 252 -10.81 -1.30 3.78
C SER A 252 -10.32 -0.57 5.02
N VAL A 253 -9.12 -0.92 5.45
CA VAL A 253 -8.46 -0.33 6.61
C VAL A 253 -7.27 0.51 6.13
N ASN A 254 -7.22 1.77 6.54
CA ASN A 254 -6.07 2.63 6.26
C ASN A 254 -4.87 2.20 7.13
N VAL A 255 -3.76 1.83 6.48
CA VAL A 255 -2.45 1.63 7.14
C VAL A 255 -1.86 2.98 7.55
N PHE A 256 -1.90 3.94 6.63
CA PHE A 256 -1.67 5.35 6.91
C PHE A 256 -2.42 6.18 5.86
N ASP A 257 -2.68 7.43 6.19
CA ASP A 257 -3.27 8.42 5.27
C ASP A 257 -2.70 9.80 5.58
N MET A 258 -2.18 10.46 4.56
CA MET A 258 -1.70 11.83 4.60
C MET A 258 -2.41 12.61 3.52
N HIS A 259 -2.97 13.76 3.88
CA HIS A 259 -3.55 14.70 2.94
C HIS A 259 -3.10 16.13 3.29
N HIS A 260 -2.48 16.82 2.35
CA HIS A 260 -2.11 18.22 2.49
C HIS A 260 -3.35 19.12 2.45
N VAL A 261 -3.59 19.90 3.50
CA VAL A 261 -4.73 20.82 3.56
C VAL A 261 -4.24 22.23 3.24
N GLU A 262 -4.33 22.59 1.96
CA GLU A 262 -3.85 23.87 1.41
C GLU A 262 -4.30 25.09 2.24
N LYS A 263 -5.59 25.16 2.59
CA LYS A 263 -6.17 26.28 3.36
C LYS A 263 -5.56 26.49 4.74
N ARG A 264 -4.93 25.47 5.32
CA ARG A 264 -4.40 25.49 6.68
C ARG A 264 -2.90 25.26 6.73
N GLU A 265 -2.25 25.09 5.58
CA GLU A 265 -0.81 24.86 5.44
C GLU A 265 -0.29 23.71 6.33
N TYR A 266 -1.09 22.68 6.56
CA TYR A 266 -0.67 21.50 7.33
C TYR A 266 -1.15 20.19 6.69
N ASP A 267 -0.42 19.11 7.00
CA ASP A 267 -0.78 17.76 6.58
C ASP A 267 -1.66 17.11 7.63
N LYS A 268 -2.87 16.70 7.23
CA LYS A 268 -3.68 15.81 8.05
C LYS A 268 -3.10 14.41 7.92
N ARG A 269 -2.66 13.83 9.03
CA ARG A 269 -2.01 12.52 9.07
C ARG A 269 -2.81 11.54 9.92
N PHE A 270 -2.86 10.30 9.49
CA PHE A 270 -3.48 9.18 10.17
C PHE A 270 -2.56 7.97 10.10
N MET A 271 -2.53 7.20 11.18
CA MET A 271 -1.79 5.96 11.31
C MET A 271 -2.73 4.87 11.81
N ILE A 272 -2.53 3.66 11.30
CA ILE A 272 -3.26 2.48 11.75
C ILE A 272 -3.14 2.25 13.26
N THR A 273 -4.15 1.62 13.84
CA THR A 273 -4.14 1.27 15.26
C THR A 273 -3.60 -0.15 15.45
N VAL A 274 -2.98 -0.44 16.61
CA VAL A 274 -2.49 -1.79 16.94
C VAL A 274 -3.53 -2.91 16.76
N PRO A 275 -4.82 -2.76 17.13
CA PRO A 275 -5.82 -3.80 16.89
C PRO A 275 -5.95 -4.22 15.42
N HIS A 276 -5.92 -3.26 14.49
CA HIS A 276 -5.99 -3.53 13.06
C HIS A 276 -4.70 -4.23 12.55
N LEU A 277 -3.53 -3.86 13.08
CA LEU A 277 -2.28 -4.59 12.78
C LEU A 277 -2.32 -6.05 13.24
N LYS A 278 -2.86 -6.31 14.44
CA LYS A 278 -3.08 -7.68 14.95
C LYS A 278 -4.09 -8.45 14.11
N LEU A 279 -5.06 -7.76 13.54
CA LEU A 279 -6.05 -8.33 12.65
C LEU A 279 -5.38 -8.80 11.34
N ALA A 280 -4.50 -7.99 10.76
CA ALA A 280 -3.67 -8.38 9.62
C ALA A 280 -2.73 -9.55 9.94
N GLU A 281 -2.10 -9.54 11.12
CA GLU A 281 -1.27 -10.63 11.63
C GLU A 281 -2.04 -11.95 11.66
N ALA A 282 -3.20 -11.97 12.32
CA ALA A 282 -4.02 -13.16 12.44
C ALA A 282 -4.56 -13.66 11.10
N HIS A 283 -4.83 -12.75 10.17
CA HIS A 283 -5.30 -13.11 8.84
C HIS A 283 -4.23 -13.83 8.02
N LEU A 284 -2.98 -13.35 8.06
CA LEU A 284 -1.86 -13.94 7.32
C LEU A 284 -1.20 -15.13 8.02
N PHE A 285 -1.06 -15.09 9.34
CA PHE A 285 -0.20 -16.02 10.09
C PHE A 285 -0.96 -16.89 11.09
N GLN A 286 -2.29 -16.76 11.21
CA GLN A 286 -3.11 -17.46 12.22
C GLN A 286 -2.56 -17.30 13.65
N SER A 287 -1.88 -16.19 13.90
CA SER A 287 -1.22 -15.89 15.17
C SER A 287 -1.66 -14.52 15.66
N TYR A 288 -1.58 -14.32 16.97
CA TYR A 288 -1.93 -13.06 17.61
C TYR A 288 -0.81 -12.65 18.56
N GLY A 289 -0.16 -11.53 18.27
CA GLY A 289 0.92 -10.99 19.10
C GLY A 289 2.18 -11.86 19.09
N MET A 290 2.40 -12.64 18.05
CA MET A 290 3.69 -13.31 17.79
C MET A 290 4.62 -12.39 17.03
N ILE A 291 4.07 -11.56 16.14
CA ILE A 291 4.79 -10.52 15.40
C ILE A 291 4.51 -9.17 16.06
N SER A 292 5.54 -8.35 16.31
CA SER A 292 5.29 -7.02 16.86
C SER A 292 4.44 -6.16 15.92
N PRO A 293 3.65 -5.20 16.46
CA PRO A 293 2.90 -4.28 15.61
C PRO A 293 3.80 -3.48 14.66
N LEU A 294 5.01 -3.10 15.10
CA LEU A 294 5.96 -2.39 14.23
C LEU A 294 6.36 -3.25 13.03
N LYS A 295 6.63 -4.53 13.26
CA LYS A 295 7.08 -5.46 12.22
C LYS A 295 5.96 -5.79 11.23
N MET A 296 4.73 -5.97 11.71
CA MET A 296 3.56 -6.05 10.83
C MET A 296 3.35 -4.78 10.02
N TYR A 297 3.51 -3.60 10.64
CA TYR A 297 3.40 -2.33 9.92
C TYR A 297 4.45 -2.23 8.81
N LYS A 298 5.71 -2.55 9.10
CA LYS A 298 6.80 -2.59 8.11
C LYS A 298 6.51 -3.59 6.99
N LEU A 299 6.03 -4.79 7.32
CA LEU A 299 5.66 -5.81 6.33
C LEU A 299 4.63 -5.28 5.32
N LEU A 300 3.60 -4.58 5.80
CA LEU A 300 2.58 -3.98 4.91
C LEU A 300 3.16 -2.88 4.02
N LEU A 301 4.07 -2.04 4.54
CA LEU A 301 4.78 -1.03 3.75
C LEU A 301 5.66 -1.68 2.67
N THR A 302 6.46 -2.67 3.04
CA THR A 302 7.38 -3.38 2.14
C THR A 302 6.62 -4.11 1.04
N ALA A 303 5.52 -4.79 1.39
CA ALA A 303 4.71 -5.52 0.43
C ALA A 303 4.08 -4.62 -0.65
N ALA A 304 3.65 -3.41 -0.26
CA ALA A 304 3.16 -2.39 -1.19
C ALA A 304 4.30 -1.62 -1.89
N THR A 305 5.57 -1.99 -1.66
CA THR A 305 6.76 -1.33 -2.19
C THR A 305 6.78 0.17 -1.92
N VAL A 306 6.30 0.57 -0.74
CA VAL A 306 6.25 1.97 -0.32
C VAL A 306 7.66 2.55 -0.29
N SER A 307 7.83 3.78 -0.79
CA SER A 307 9.12 4.46 -0.96
C SER A 307 10.04 3.90 -2.05
N PHE A 308 9.53 3.04 -2.95
CA PHE A 308 10.36 2.51 -4.04
C PHE A 308 10.96 3.62 -4.93
N ARG A 309 10.28 4.77 -5.09
CA ARG A 309 10.79 5.91 -5.86
C ARG A 309 11.29 7.06 -4.99
N SER A 310 11.60 6.80 -3.72
CA SER A 310 12.04 7.83 -2.77
C SER A 310 11.06 9.00 -2.70
N GLU A 311 9.75 8.70 -2.57
CA GLU A 311 8.74 9.75 -2.52
C GLU A 311 8.95 10.66 -1.28
N ASP A 312 9.17 11.96 -1.48
CA ASP A 312 9.61 12.90 -0.42
C ASP A 312 8.72 12.91 0.84
N ASN A 313 7.44 12.57 0.68
CA ASN A 313 6.44 12.65 1.73
C ASN A 313 6.12 11.32 2.40
N ILE A 314 6.98 10.31 2.30
CA ILE A 314 6.71 9.00 2.89
C ILE A 314 7.54 8.71 4.15
N ASP A 315 8.65 9.41 4.34
CA ASP A 315 9.56 9.18 5.47
C ASP A 315 8.89 9.46 6.81
N TRP A 316 7.90 10.36 6.85
CA TRP A 316 7.14 10.59 8.07
C TRP A 316 6.39 9.32 8.51
N ALA A 317 5.85 8.52 7.60
CA ALA A 317 5.07 7.33 7.92
C ALA A 317 5.97 6.28 8.57
N LYS A 318 7.19 6.09 8.03
CA LYS A 318 8.23 5.23 8.60
C LYS A 318 8.66 5.72 10.00
N ARG A 319 8.99 7.01 10.13
CA ARG A 319 9.44 7.62 11.40
C ARG A 319 8.35 7.55 12.47
N VAL A 320 7.12 7.92 12.14
CA VAL A 320 5.99 7.91 13.09
C VAL A 320 5.62 6.48 13.46
N GLY A 321 5.57 5.55 12.50
CA GLY A 321 5.34 4.13 12.79
C GLY A 321 6.37 3.55 13.76
N LYS A 322 7.66 3.85 13.55
CA LYS A 322 8.76 3.44 14.45
C LYS A 322 8.63 4.01 15.87
N ARG A 323 8.09 5.22 16.03
CA ARG A 323 7.85 5.85 17.34
C ARG A 323 6.56 5.34 18.01
N GLN A 324 5.53 5.07 17.21
CA GLN A 324 4.18 4.77 17.70
C GLN A 324 4.03 3.31 18.12
N TYR A 325 4.70 2.38 17.43
CA TYR A 325 4.53 0.96 17.68
C TYR A 325 5.68 0.40 18.52
N PRO A 326 5.38 -0.32 19.61
CA PRO A 326 6.40 -0.93 20.43
C PRO A 326 7.14 -2.02 19.64
N ARG A 327 8.47 -2.06 19.83
CA ARG A 327 9.32 -3.18 19.45
C ARG A 327 9.23 -4.28 20.51
N ARG A 328 9.49 -5.52 20.12
CA ARG A 328 9.79 -6.59 21.08
C ARG A 328 11.30 -6.75 21.19
N GLU A 329 11.78 -7.08 22.38
CA GLU A 329 13.20 -7.26 22.68
C GLU A 329 13.84 -8.38 21.83
N ASP A 330 13.07 -9.40 21.45
CA ASP A 330 13.53 -10.51 20.61
C ASP A 330 13.62 -10.15 19.12
N GLU A 331 13.17 -8.96 18.72
CA GLU A 331 13.26 -8.45 17.34
C GLU A 331 14.40 -7.44 17.15
N ASP A 332 15.19 -7.14 18.19
CA ASP A 332 16.22 -6.08 18.22
C ASP A 332 17.50 -6.39 17.41
N SER A 333 17.60 -7.56 16.78
CA SER A 333 18.76 -7.94 15.96
C SER A 333 18.82 -7.24 14.61
N GLU A 334 17.72 -6.62 14.15
CA GLU A 334 17.74 -5.74 12.98
C GLU A 334 18.31 -4.39 13.38
N SER A 335 19.65 -4.32 13.46
CA SER A 335 20.39 -3.06 13.58
C SER A 335 20.19 -2.24 12.30
N GLU A 336 19.03 -1.60 12.21
CA GLU A 336 18.83 -0.42 11.37
C GLU A 336 19.85 0.61 11.85
N ASN A 337 21.03 0.63 11.23
CA ASN A 337 21.98 1.74 11.29
C ASN A 337 21.38 2.96 10.59
N GLU A 338 20.15 3.33 10.96
CA GLU A 338 19.59 4.63 10.62
C GLU A 338 20.26 5.65 11.53
N GLU A 339 20.90 6.64 10.91
CA GLU A 339 21.44 7.78 11.63
C GLU A 339 20.36 8.34 12.57
N PRO A 340 20.72 8.70 13.82
CA PRO A 340 19.76 9.21 14.79
C PRO A 340 19.00 10.38 14.19
N SER A 341 17.70 10.20 13.96
CA SER A 341 16.88 11.22 13.30
C SER A 341 16.91 12.51 14.11
N ASP A 342 17.22 13.62 13.45
CA ASP A 342 17.06 14.97 14.02
C ASP A 342 15.67 15.09 14.64
N THR A 343 15.64 15.24 15.95
CA THR A 343 14.39 15.22 16.74
C THR A 343 13.54 16.48 16.55
N ASP A 344 14.05 17.45 15.78
CA ASP A 344 13.47 18.77 15.59
C ASP A 344 12.47 18.90 14.41
N SER A 345 12.19 17.84 13.64
CA SER A 345 11.26 17.94 12.49
C SER A 345 9.77 18.08 12.87
N ASN A 346 9.42 18.09 14.16
CA ASN A 346 8.09 18.46 14.66
C ASN A 346 7.99 19.93 15.03
N VAL A 347 9.08 20.70 14.88
CA VAL A 347 8.99 22.16 14.89
C VAL A 347 8.12 22.53 13.68
N PRO A 348 6.99 23.22 13.87
CA PRO A 348 6.20 23.75 12.77
C PRO A 348 7.16 24.45 11.81
N MET A 349 7.12 24.13 10.51
CA MET A 349 7.96 24.81 9.53
C MET A 349 7.94 26.31 9.87
N PRO A 350 9.09 26.93 10.16
CA PRO A 350 9.10 28.33 10.53
C PRO A 350 8.34 29.06 9.45
N ARG A 351 7.24 29.72 9.85
CA ARG A 351 6.41 30.50 8.93
C ARG A 351 7.36 31.27 8.05
N ARG A 352 7.38 30.98 6.74
CA ARG A 352 8.15 31.77 5.79
C ARG A 352 7.75 33.21 6.07
N ARG A 353 8.66 33.99 6.67
CA ARG A 353 8.44 35.41 6.88
C ARG A 353 8.07 35.93 5.51
N ARG A 354 6.84 36.43 5.35
CA ARG A 354 6.43 37.11 4.13
C ARG A 354 7.50 38.17 3.89
N ARG A 355 8.32 37.98 2.85
CA ARG A 355 9.17 39.06 2.35
C ARG A 355 8.19 40.13 1.88
N GLY A 356 8.12 41.22 2.63
CA GLY A 356 7.21 42.33 2.37
C GLY A 356 6.19 42.55 3.49
N ASP A 357 6.66 42.74 4.73
CA ASP A 357 6.08 43.83 5.51
C ASP A 357 6.72 45.12 4.96
N PRO A 358 5.96 45.99 4.28
CA PRO A 358 6.47 47.23 3.68
C PRO A 358 6.84 48.31 4.70
N ASP A 359 6.71 48.03 6.00
CA ASP A 359 6.91 49.00 7.08
C ASP A 359 8.31 48.92 7.74
N ASP A 360 9.22 48.04 7.25
CA ASP A 360 10.62 47.94 7.71
C ASP A 360 11.61 48.69 6.77
N MET A 361 11.12 49.66 5.99
CA MET A 361 11.90 50.51 5.08
C MET A 361 12.15 51.92 5.65
N ASP A 362 12.43 52.00 6.94
CA ASP A 362 12.84 53.25 7.58
C ASP A 362 14.30 53.14 8.04
N GLY A 363 15.20 53.76 7.29
CA GLY A 363 16.49 54.21 7.81
C GLY A 363 17.72 53.66 7.10
N ASP A 364 18.35 54.57 6.35
CA ASP A 364 19.78 54.67 6.01
C ASP A 364 19.91 54.84 4.48
N GLU A 365 19.60 56.02 3.94
CA GLU A 365 20.48 57.22 3.89
C GLU A 365 21.91 56.88 3.42
N ASP A 366 22.13 57.27 2.17
CA ASP A 366 23.35 57.87 1.62
C ASP A 366 24.65 57.06 1.63
N ASP A 367 24.92 56.39 0.50
CA ASP A 367 26.27 56.27 -0.04
C ASP A 367 26.24 56.52 -1.56
N GLU A 368 26.34 57.80 -1.87
CA GLU A 368 26.99 58.36 -3.06
C GLU A 368 28.35 57.67 -3.28
N PHE A 369 28.61 57.09 -4.45
CA PHE A 369 29.89 57.16 -5.19
C PHE A 369 29.94 56.12 -6.33
N GLY A 370 30.30 56.57 -7.52
CA GLY A 370 31.09 55.75 -8.46
C GLY A 370 30.46 55.48 -9.82
N ASP A 371 30.55 56.49 -10.70
CA ASP A 371 30.53 56.32 -12.15
C ASP A 371 31.64 55.36 -12.65
N GLU A 372 31.45 54.92 -13.89
CA GLU A 372 32.45 54.53 -14.92
C GLU A 372 32.63 53.04 -15.31
N PHE A 373 32.19 52.78 -16.56
CA PHE A 373 32.87 52.03 -17.64
C PHE A 373 33.27 50.54 -17.40
N TYR A 374 32.99 49.56 -18.27
CA TYR A 374 33.01 49.42 -19.74
C TYR A 374 31.88 48.41 -20.14
N GLY A 375 31.24 48.40 -21.31
CA GLY A 375 31.79 48.66 -22.64
C GLY A 375 32.56 47.44 -23.17
N GLY A 376 31.89 46.32 -23.43
CA GLY A 376 32.51 45.12 -24.02
C GLY A 376 31.47 44.24 -24.69
N ASP A 377 31.29 44.45 -26.00
CA ASP A 377 30.82 43.44 -26.94
C ASP A 377 31.71 42.20 -26.80
N ASP A 378 31.11 41.01 -26.78
CA ASP A 378 31.72 39.82 -27.39
C ASP A 378 30.59 38.83 -27.72
N ASP A 379 30.54 38.55 -29.02
CA ASP A 379 29.78 37.51 -29.69
C ASP A 379 30.22 36.14 -29.16
N ASP A 380 29.26 35.27 -28.82
CA ASP A 380 29.47 33.81 -28.84
C ASP A 380 28.14 33.14 -29.21
N ASP A 381 27.93 33.03 -30.52
CA ASP A 381 27.18 31.94 -31.11
C ASP A 381 27.94 30.64 -30.82
N ASP A 382 27.51 29.82 -29.85
CA ASP A 382 27.60 28.37 -30.01
C ASP A 382 26.82 27.53 -28.97
N GLU A 383 26.39 26.37 -29.47
CA GLU A 383 26.15 25.13 -28.73
C GLU A 383 24.86 24.97 -27.89
N GLY A 384 23.87 24.36 -28.54
CA GLY A 384 23.45 23.00 -28.16
C GLY A 384 23.01 22.80 -26.71
N GLY A 385 21.79 23.23 -26.39
CA GLY A 385 21.08 22.86 -25.16
C GLY A 385 20.79 21.36 -25.08
N GLY A 386 21.82 20.57 -24.76
CA GLY A 386 21.67 19.20 -24.29
C GLY A 386 20.96 19.23 -22.94
N GLY A 387 19.71 18.77 -22.94
CA GLY A 387 18.92 18.59 -21.73
C GLY A 387 19.73 17.79 -20.70
N ARG A 388 19.84 18.35 -19.49
CA ARG A 388 20.41 17.70 -18.32
C ARG A 388 19.66 16.39 -18.06
N LEU A 389 20.18 15.30 -18.60
CA LEU A 389 19.88 13.97 -18.12
C LEU A 389 20.43 13.89 -16.69
N GLY A 390 19.56 13.52 -15.75
CA GLY A 390 19.88 13.39 -14.34
C GLY A 390 21.18 12.62 -14.12
N ASN A 391 21.97 13.09 -13.16
CA ASN A 391 23.31 12.62 -12.88
C ASN A 391 23.37 11.08 -12.76
N PRO A 392 23.96 10.35 -13.73
CA PRO A 392 24.04 8.90 -13.68
C PRO A 392 24.90 8.42 -12.49
N GLU A 393 25.78 9.24 -11.94
CA GLU A 393 26.54 8.91 -10.74
C GLU A 393 25.67 8.83 -9.48
N ALA A 394 24.57 9.58 -9.40
CA ALA A 394 23.64 9.48 -8.27
C ALA A 394 22.90 8.14 -8.28
N MET A 395 22.52 7.66 -9.47
CA MET A 395 21.92 6.33 -9.65
C MET A 395 22.92 5.20 -9.38
N VAL A 396 24.19 5.37 -9.80
CA VAL A 396 25.25 4.38 -9.54
C VAL A 396 25.62 4.34 -8.06
N ARG A 397 25.64 5.48 -7.34
CA ARG A 397 25.87 5.50 -5.89
C ARG A 397 24.73 4.85 -5.11
N LEU A 398 23.48 5.04 -5.53
CA LEU A 398 22.31 4.37 -4.95
C LEU A 398 22.38 2.85 -5.18
N LEU A 399 22.76 2.40 -6.38
CA LEU A 399 22.94 0.97 -6.67
C LEU A 399 24.16 0.35 -5.96
N ALA A 400 25.23 1.12 -5.77
CA ALA A 400 26.43 0.68 -5.06
C ALA A 400 26.21 0.53 -3.55
N SER A 401 25.36 1.38 -2.93
CA SER A 401 25.00 1.21 -1.52
C SER A 401 24.17 -0.06 -1.26
N PHE A 402 23.42 -0.54 -2.26
CA PHE A 402 22.69 -1.82 -2.17
C PHE A 402 23.57 -3.05 -2.43
N LEU A 403 24.61 -2.95 -3.27
CA LEU A 403 25.48 -4.08 -3.58
C LEU A 403 26.56 -4.36 -2.50
N ASN A 404 26.96 -3.35 -1.73
CA ASN A 404 27.96 -3.52 -0.66
C ASN A 404 27.41 -4.12 0.64
N ALA A 405 26.10 -4.33 0.76
CA ALA A 405 25.50 -4.98 1.93
C ALA A 405 25.55 -6.52 1.88
N GLY A 406 26.04 -7.12 0.79
CA GLY A 406 26.00 -8.57 0.54
C GLY A 406 27.35 -9.30 0.53
N GLN A 407 28.48 -8.65 0.79
CA GLN A 407 29.77 -9.35 0.90
C GLN A 407 29.95 -9.92 2.31
N MET A 408 29.52 -11.17 2.49
CA MET A 408 29.97 -12.00 3.61
C MET A 408 31.47 -12.32 3.43
N PRO A 409 32.27 -12.32 4.51
CA PRO A 409 33.66 -12.76 4.44
C PRO A 409 33.70 -14.26 4.09
N GLU A 410 34.47 -14.61 3.06
CA GLU A 410 34.85 -15.99 2.80
C GLU A 410 35.84 -16.43 3.89
N ASP A 411 35.41 -17.37 4.74
CA ASP A 411 36.26 -18.28 5.51
C ASP A 411 35.84 -19.73 5.22
#